data_AF-D3ALN2-F1
#
_entry.id   AF-D3ALN2-F1
#
_cell.length_a   1.000
_cell.length_b   1.000
_cell.length_c   1.000
_cell.angle_alpha   90.00
_cell.angle_beta   90.00
_cell.angle_gamma   90.00
#
_symmetry.space_group_name_H-M   'P 1'
#
loop_
_entity.id
_entity.type
_entity.pdbx_description
1 polymer ?
#
loop_
_entity_poly.entity_id
_entity_poly.type
_entity_poly.pdbx_seq_one_letter_code
_entity_poly.pdbx_strand_id
1 'polypeptide(L)'
;MMARQYFKPGNMLYPVPAVMVSCGREGETPNIITVAWAGTVCSSPAMLSISVRPERYSHAILMETKEFVVNLVTKDLVFAADYCGVKSGRDVDKYKEMKLTPSPSKFVKTPGIGESPVNLECRVTEVKKLGTHDLFLAEVVGVSVNENFMDENGKFLLNSTGLVAYSHGEYFELGKKLGSFGYSVKKTGNGKKSGSAEKTNIGSKRDNQKHASVKGTGAKRSGGNRRKSK
;
A
#
# COMPACT_ATOMS: atom_id res chain seq x y z
N MET A 1 -32.59 11.48 -19.20
CA MET A 1 -31.46 10.51 -19.25
C MET A 1 -30.18 11.29 -19.41
N MET A 2 -29.14 10.99 -18.63
CA MET A 2 -27.81 11.56 -18.85
C MET A 2 -27.26 11.01 -20.18
N ALA A 3 -26.91 11.88 -21.12
CA ALA A 3 -26.29 11.46 -22.37
C ALA A 3 -24.91 10.87 -22.12
N ARG A 4 -24.59 9.74 -22.78
CA ARG A 4 -23.24 9.17 -22.73
C ARG A 4 -22.31 9.91 -23.68
N GLN A 5 -21.09 10.18 -23.25
CA GLN A 5 -20.03 10.73 -24.09
C GLN A 5 -19.07 9.61 -24.54
N TYR A 6 -18.58 9.72 -25.77
CA TYR A 6 -17.62 8.78 -26.34
C TYR A 6 -16.24 9.45 -26.38
N PHE A 7 -15.27 8.83 -25.72
CA PHE A 7 -13.86 9.23 -25.74
C PHE A 7 -13.06 8.33 -26.68
N LYS A 8 -11.85 8.76 -27.06
CA LYS A 8 -10.90 7.88 -27.76
C LYS A 8 -10.56 6.67 -26.88
N PRO A 9 -10.29 5.48 -27.48
CA PRO A 9 -9.84 4.32 -26.72
C PRO A 9 -8.61 4.63 -25.87
N GLY A 10 -8.60 4.13 -24.64
CA GLY A 10 -7.52 4.35 -23.68
C GLY A 10 -7.63 3.44 -22.45
N ASN A 11 -6.58 3.45 -21.63
CA ASN A 11 -6.50 2.61 -20.43
C ASN A 11 -7.37 3.21 -19.32
N MET A 12 -8.65 2.83 -19.29
CA MET A 12 -9.66 3.35 -18.35
C MET A 12 -10.19 2.30 -17.35
N LEU A 13 -9.56 1.13 -17.27
CA LEU A 13 -9.89 0.13 -16.25
C LEU A 13 -9.29 0.57 -14.91
N TYR A 14 -10.14 1.07 -14.01
CA TYR A 14 -9.79 1.56 -12.67
C TYR A 14 -10.91 1.23 -11.66
N PRO A 15 -10.63 1.23 -10.34
CA PRO A 15 -9.30 1.34 -9.74
C PRO A 15 -8.47 0.09 -10.01
N VAL A 16 -7.15 0.22 -9.94
CA VAL A 16 -6.19 -0.89 -10.06
C VAL A 16 -5.39 -1.00 -8.77
N PRO A 17 -4.85 -2.18 -8.44
CA PRO A 17 -3.87 -2.25 -7.35
C PRO A 17 -2.63 -1.44 -7.72
N ALA A 18 -2.03 -0.73 -6.76
CA ALA A 18 -0.65 -0.27 -6.88
C ALA A 18 0.21 -1.16 -6.01
N VAL A 19 1.06 -1.96 -6.62
CA VAL A 19 1.95 -2.89 -5.91
C VAL A 19 3.40 -2.51 -6.12
N MET A 20 4.23 -2.73 -5.11
CA MET A 20 5.67 -2.62 -5.21
C MET A 20 6.23 -4.01 -5.56
N VAL A 21 6.87 -4.15 -6.70
CA VAL A 21 7.51 -5.38 -7.15
C VAL A 21 8.99 -5.29 -6.83
N SER A 22 9.47 -6.12 -5.91
CA SER A 22 10.91 -6.30 -5.69
C SER A 22 11.46 -7.38 -6.62
N CYS A 23 12.67 -7.17 -7.13
CA CYS A 23 13.42 -8.08 -7.99
C CYS A 23 14.92 -7.87 -7.77
N GLY A 24 15.73 -8.92 -7.80
CA GLY A 24 17.18 -8.78 -7.64
C GLY A 24 17.95 -9.92 -8.27
N ARG A 25 19.19 -9.64 -8.69
CA ARG A 25 20.16 -10.67 -9.06
C ARG A 25 20.93 -11.10 -7.82
N GLU A 26 21.38 -12.34 -7.82
CA GLU A 26 22.19 -12.88 -6.74
C GLU A 26 23.51 -12.09 -6.59
N GLY A 27 23.83 -11.69 -5.36
CA GLY A 27 25.02 -10.88 -5.06
C GLY A 27 24.90 -9.38 -5.39
N GLU A 28 23.79 -8.93 -5.99
CA GLU A 28 23.53 -7.51 -6.27
C GLU A 28 22.58 -6.89 -5.25
N THR A 29 22.55 -5.56 -5.22
CA THR A 29 21.52 -4.83 -4.46
C THR A 29 20.15 -5.05 -5.11
N PRO A 30 19.13 -5.53 -4.36
CA PRO A 30 17.80 -5.72 -4.91
C PRO A 30 17.16 -4.38 -5.28
N ASN A 31 16.26 -4.40 -6.27
CA ASN A 31 15.56 -3.22 -6.75
C ASN A 31 14.04 -3.36 -6.54
N ILE A 32 13.35 -2.22 -6.53
CA ILE A 32 11.89 -2.14 -6.44
C ILE A 32 11.33 -1.38 -7.64
N ILE A 33 10.19 -1.79 -8.18
CA ILE A 33 9.40 -1.00 -9.13
C ILE A 33 7.94 -1.02 -8.75
N THR A 34 7.27 0.13 -8.84
CA THR A 34 5.82 0.17 -8.63
C THR A 34 5.09 -0.13 -9.93
N VAL A 35 4.18 -1.08 -9.86
CA VAL A 35 3.39 -1.55 -11.00
C VAL A 35 1.92 -1.44 -10.66
N ALA A 36 1.18 -0.72 -11.49
CA ALA A 36 -0.27 -0.62 -11.38
C ALA A 36 -0.98 -1.66 -12.26
N TRP A 37 -0.38 -2.04 -13.40
CA TRP A 37 -0.94 -3.03 -14.31
C TRP A 37 -0.61 -4.42 -13.80
N ALA A 38 -1.28 -4.79 -12.72
CA ALA A 38 -1.14 -6.04 -12.02
C ALA A 38 -2.52 -6.61 -11.65
N GLY A 39 -2.62 -7.93 -11.56
CA GLY A 39 -3.88 -8.57 -11.16
C GLY A 39 -3.78 -10.09 -11.07
N THR A 40 -4.68 -10.68 -10.28
CA THR A 40 -4.86 -12.14 -10.19
C THR A 40 -5.38 -12.69 -11.52
N VAL A 41 -4.81 -13.81 -11.99
CA VAL A 41 -5.16 -14.42 -13.28
C VAL A 41 -5.66 -15.86 -13.16
N CYS A 42 -5.28 -16.59 -12.10
CA CYS A 42 -5.75 -17.96 -11.86
C CYS A 42 -5.85 -18.23 -10.35
N SER A 43 -6.82 -19.07 -9.95
CA SER A 43 -7.01 -19.50 -8.55
C SER A 43 -6.29 -20.80 -8.22
N SER A 44 -6.12 -21.71 -9.18
CA SER A 44 -5.44 -23.00 -8.99
C SER A 44 -4.75 -23.45 -10.30
N PRO A 45 -3.41 -23.39 -10.39
CA PRO A 45 -2.51 -22.81 -9.39
C PRO A 45 -2.78 -21.32 -9.17
N ALA A 46 -2.43 -20.80 -7.99
CA ALA A 46 -2.56 -19.38 -7.69
C ALA A 46 -1.60 -18.59 -8.58
N MET A 47 -2.12 -17.70 -9.41
CA MET A 47 -1.30 -16.92 -10.34
C MET A 47 -1.72 -15.46 -10.36
N LEU A 48 -0.74 -14.60 -10.64
CA LEU A 48 -0.93 -13.19 -10.92
C LEU A 48 -0.15 -12.79 -12.17
N SER A 49 -0.40 -11.57 -12.63
CA SER A 49 0.35 -10.94 -13.69
C SER A 49 0.86 -9.57 -13.29
N ILE A 50 1.98 -9.17 -13.89
CA ILE A 50 2.47 -7.79 -13.91
C ILE A 50 2.84 -7.41 -15.35
N SER A 51 2.49 -6.21 -15.78
CA SER A 51 2.92 -5.67 -17.08
C SER A 51 4.02 -4.64 -16.89
N VAL A 52 5.21 -4.91 -17.43
CA VAL A 52 6.39 -4.06 -17.25
C VAL A 52 6.93 -3.65 -18.62
N ARG A 53 7.27 -2.37 -18.75
CA ARG A 53 7.84 -1.84 -20.00
C ARG A 53 9.32 -2.24 -20.12
N PRO A 54 9.80 -2.64 -21.31
CA PRO A 54 11.19 -3.07 -21.52
C PRO A 54 12.26 -2.06 -21.09
N GLU A 55 11.97 -0.76 -21.18
CA GLU A 55 12.90 0.32 -20.79
C GLU A 55 13.13 0.44 -19.27
N ARG A 56 12.31 -0.21 -18.44
CA ARG A 56 12.44 -0.15 -16.98
C ARG A 56 13.60 -1.02 -16.52
N TYR A 57 14.42 -0.51 -15.60
CA TYR A 57 15.58 -1.24 -15.04
C TYR A 57 15.22 -2.65 -14.53
N SER A 58 14.06 -2.79 -13.86
CA SER A 58 13.57 -4.08 -13.36
C SER A 58 13.27 -5.10 -14.46
N HIS A 59 12.95 -4.70 -15.69
CA HIS A 59 12.52 -5.62 -16.75
C HIS A 59 13.61 -6.65 -17.08
N ALA A 60 14.86 -6.20 -17.25
CA ALA A 60 15.99 -7.10 -17.50
C ALA A 60 16.19 -8.08 -16.33
N ILE A 61 16.10 -7.60 -15.09
CA ILE A 61 16.20 -8.45 -13.89
C ILE A 61 15.10 -9.53 -13.92
N LEU A 62 13.84 -9.13 -14.12
CA LEU A 62 12.71 -10.07 -14.19
C LEU A 62 12.86 -11.10 -15.32
N MET A 63 13.41 -10.69 -16.45
CA MET A 63 13.67 -11.56 -17.59
C MET A 63 14.75 -12.61 -17.31
N GLU A 64 15.80 -12.22 -16.59
CA GLU A 64 16.95 -13.07 -16.26
C GLU A 64 16.65 -14.01 -15.09
N THR A 65 16.09 -13.48 -14.00
CA THR A 65 15.91 -14.23 -12.74
C THR A 65 14.67 -15.11 -12.76
N LYS A 66 13.64 -14.72 -13.52
CA LYS A 66 12.32 -15.37 -13.56
C LYS A 66 11.65 -15.48 -12.19
N GLU A 67 11.98 -14.58 -11.27
CA GLU A 67 11.35 -14.48 -9.96
C GLU A 67 11.24 -13.02 -9.50
N PHE A 68 10.23 -12.76 -8.68
CA PHE A 68 9.99 -11.46 -8.06
C PHE A 68 9.07 -11.62 -6.84
N VAL A 69 8.96 -10.57 -6.04
CA VAL A 69 8.00 -10.52 -4.93
C VAL A 69 7.06 -9.33 -5.13
N VAL A 70 5.76 -9.58 -5.08
CA VAL A 70 4.73 -8.53 -5.09
C VAL A 70 4.43 -8.14 -3.65
N ASN A 71 4.63 -6.87 -3.34
CA ASN A 71 4.43 -6.30 -2.02
C ASN A 71 3.20 -5.38 -2.07
N LEU A 72 2.19 -5.67 -1.25
CA LEU A 72 0.99 -4.84 -1.18
C LEU A 72 1.30 -3.49 -0.53
N VAL A 73 0.64 -2.45 -0.99
CA VAL A 73 0.90 -1.07 -0.52
C VAL A 73 -0.20 -0.67 0.44
N THR A 74 0.20 -0.14 1.59
CA THR A 74 -0.67 0.50 2.59
C THR A 74 -0.50 2.01 2.49
N LYS A 75 -1.38 2.76 3.19
CA LYS A 75 -1.27 4.22 3.31
C LYS A 75 0.13 4.70 3.71
N ASP A 76 0.81 3.97 4.60
CA ASP A 76 2.13 4.34 5.13
C ASP A 76 3.24 4.08 4.10
N LEU A 77 2.99 3.21 3.11
CA LEU A 77 3.92 2.89 2.02
C LEU A 77 3.68 3.70 0.75
N VAL A 78 2.60 4.50 0.65
CA VAL A 78 2.25 5.23 -0.59
C VAL A 78 3.39 6.09 -1.11
N PHE A 79 4.09 6.81 -0.22
CA PHE A 79 5.21 7.66 -0.62
C PHE A 79 6.36 6.85 -1.23
N ALA A 80 6.72 5.73 -0.59
CA ALA A 80 7.76 4.84 -1.11
C ALA A 80 7.33 4.17 -2.43
N ALA A 81 6.05 3.81 -2.55
CA ALA A 81 5.49 3.27 -3.78
C ALA A 81 5.56 4.29 -4.93
N ASP A 82 5.17 5.55 -4.71
CA ASP A 82 5.30 6.59 -5.73
C ASP A 82 6.76 6.79 -6.16
N TYR A 83 7.67 6.98 -5.20
CA TYR A 83 9.11 7.13 -5.45
C TYR A 83 9.68 5.97 -6.27
N CYS A 84 9.33 4.73 -5.91
CA CYS A 84 9.79 3.54 -6.61
C CYS A 84 9.21 3.40 -8.03
N GLY A 85 8.09 4.05 -8.34
CA GLY A 85 7.49 4.10 -9.67
C GLY A 85 8.13 5.14 -10.61
N VAL A 86 8.65 6.23 -10.04
CA VAL A 86 9.17 7.37 -10.82
C VAL A 86 10.71 7.41 -10.90
N LYS A 87 11.44 6.89 -9.92
CA LYS A 87 12.91 6.79 -9.96
C LYS A 87 13.37 5.45 -10.52
N SER A 88 14.50 5.44 -11.23
CA SER A 88 15.10 4.23 -11.81
C SER A 88 16.08 3.60 -10.82
N GLY A 89 16.00 2.28 -10.63
CA GLY A 89 16.98 1.55 -9.80
C GLY A 89 18.38 1.45 -10.42
N ARG A 90 18.54 1.94 -11.65
CA ARG A 90 19.84 2.07 -12.31
C ARG A 90 20.75 3.08 -11.61
N ASP A 91 20.13 4.11 -11.02
CA ASP A 91 20.84 5.28 -10.50
C ASP A 91 20.74 5.41 -8.97
N VAL A 92 19.79 4.72 -8.35
CA VAL A 92 19.53 4.81 -6.91
C VAL A 92 19.26 3.44 -6.29
N ASP A 93 19.73 3.26 -5.07
CA ASP A 93 19.30 2.17 -4.19
C ASP A 93 17.98 2.56 -3.53
N LYS A 94 16.87 2.04 -4.05
CA LYS A 94 15.53 2.39 -3.59
C LYS A 94 15.21 1.89 -2.18
N TYR A 95 15.80 0.78 -1.75
CA TYR A 95 15.63 0.30 -0.38
C TYR A 95 16.25 1.30 0.59
N LYS A 96 17.47 1.76 0.29
CA LYS A 96 18.16 2.78 1.10
C LYS A 96 17.45 4.13 1.09
N GLU A 97 17.11 4.65 -0.09
CA GLU A 97 16.48 5.97 -0.22
C GLU A 97 15.16 6.05 0.55
N MET A 98 14.34 4.99 0.47
CA MET A 98 13.03 4.92 1.13
C MET A 98 13.08 4.29 2.53
N LYS A 99 14.28 3.93 3.02
CA LYS A 99 14.48 3.28 4.33
C LYS A 99 13.63 2.02 4.52
N LEU A 100 13.51 1.23 3.46
CA LEU A 100 12.75 -0.03 3.46
C LEU A 100 13.64 -1.17 3.91
N THR A 101 13.04 -2.13 4.61
CA THR A 101 13.74 -3.30 5.12
C THR A 101 13.56 -4.47 4.17
N PRO A 102 14.65 -5.04 3.60
CA PRO A 102 14.56 -6.28 2.84
C PRO A 102 14.07 -7.42 3.74
N SER A 103 12.94 -8.04 3.40
CA SER A 103 12.41 -9.20 4.12
C SER A 103 12.80 -10.48 3.40
N PRO A 104 13.55 -11.41 4.04
CA PRO A 104 13.92 -12.67 3.40
C PRO A 104 12.71 -13.46 2.92
N SER A 105 12.81 -13.99 1.70
CA SER A 105 11.80 -14.88 1.10
C SER A 105 12.13 -16.34 1.37
N LYS A 106 11.11 -17.20 1.34
CA LYS A 106 11.23 -18.63 1.66
C LYS A 106 11.43 -19.50 0.41
N PHE A 107 10.85 -19.12 -0.71
CA PHE A 107 10.76 -19.91 -1.95
C PHE A 107 11.41 -19.23 -3.16
N VAL A 108 11.74 -17.95 -3.08
CA VAL A 108 12.52 -17.19 -4.10
C VAL A 108 13.75 -16.54 -3.46
N LYS A 109 14.75 -16.16 -4.28
CA LYS A 109 15.98 -15.51 -3.78
C LYS A 109 15.79 -14.02 -3.53
N THR A 110 14.93 -13.39 -4.31
CA THR A 110 14.58 -11.97 -4.19
C THR A 110 13.85 -11.70 -2.85
N PRO A 111 14.25 -10.70 -2.06
CA PRO A 111 13.55 -10.36 -0.82
C PRO A 111 12.23 -9.62 -1.08
N GLY A 112 11.29 -9.75 -0.14
CA GLY A 112 10.15 -8.85 -0.01
C GLY A 112 10.51 -7.51 0.65
N ILE A 113 9.49 -6.76 1.05
CA ILE A 113 9.58 -5.51 1.81
C ILE A 113 8.94 -5.74 3.18
N GLY A 114 9.70 -5.57 4.26
CA GLY A 114 9.25 -5.88 5.63
C GLY A 114 8.11 -5.00 6.13
N GLU A 115 8.02 -3.77 5.62
CA GLU A 115 6.94 -2.83 5.92
C GLU A 115 5.63 -3.19 5.21
N SER A 116 5.67 -4.08 4.22
CA SER A 116 4.48 -4.55 3.50
C SER A 116 3.60 -5.43 4.40
N PRO A 117 2.27 -5.30 4.36
CA PRO A 117 1.38 -6.21 5.09
C PRO A 117 1.35 -7.61 4.47
N VAL A 118 1.70 -7.75 3.19
CA VAL A 118 1.69 -9.01 2.44
C VAL A 118 2.82 -9.02 1.42
N ASN A 119 3.61 -10.08 1.37
CA ASN A 119 4.57 -10.34 0.30
C ASN A 119 4.16 -11.63 -0.43
N LEU A 120 4.00 -11.54 -1.75
CA LEU A 120 3.65 -12.67 -2.63
C LEU A 120 4.89 -13.06 -3.42
N GLU A 121 5.48 -14.20 -3.09
CA GLU A 121 6.65 -14.74 -3.78
C GLU A 121 6.22 -15.37 -5.10
N CYS A 122 6.80 -14.91 -6.21
CA CYS A 122 6.34 -15.23 -7.55
C CYS A 122 7.45 -15.83 -8.41
N ARG A 123 7.12 -16.88 -9.17
CA ARG A 123 7.96 -17.42 -10.24
C ARG A 123 7.30 -17.21 -11.59
N VAL A 124 8.02 -16.62 -12.53
CA VAL A 124 7.54 -16.34 -13.88
C VAL A 124 7.33 -17.66 -14.62
N THR A 125 6.10 -17.88 -15.10
CA THR A 125 5.73 -19.04 -15.91
C THR A 125 5.76 -18.73 -17.41
N GLU A 126 5.37 -17.51 -17.78
CA GLU A 126 5.33 -17.06 -19.17
C GLU A 126 5.62 -15.55 -19.25
N VAL A 127 6.25 -15.12 -20.34
CA VAL A 127 6.35 -13.70 -20.69
C VAL A 127 5.77 -13.49 -22.08
N LYS A 128 4.69 -12.73 -22.16
CA LYS A 128 4.03 -12.39 -23.43
C LYS A 128 4.36 -10.95 -23.81
N LYS A 129 5.05 -10.80 -24.94
CA LYS A 129 5.32 -9.48 -25.53
C LYS A 129 4.03 -8.87 -26.08
N LEU A 130 3.70 -7.67 -25.64
CA LEU A 130 2.57 -6.88 -26.15
C LEU A 130 3.10 -5.68 -26.94
N GLY A 131 2.30 -4.61 -27.04
CA GLY A 131 2.74 -3.36 -27.67
C GLY A 131 3.85 -2.67 -26.89
N THR A 132 3.49 -1.94 -25.83
CA THR A 132 4.46 -1.15 -25.02
C THR A 132 4.92 -1.85 -23.75
N HIS A 133 4.35 -3.01 -23.42
CA HIS A 133 4.65 -3.75 -22.20
C HIS A 133 4.91 -5.22 -22.54
N ASP A 134 5.71 -5.88 -21.71
CA ASP A 134 5.69 -7.32 -21.61
C ASP A 134 4.84 -7.73 -20.41
N LEU A 135 3.92 -8.67 -20.63
CA LEU A 135 3.09 -9.28 -19.60
C LEU A 135 3.82 -10.48 -19.01
N PHE A 136 4.19 -10.40 -17.75
CA PHE A 136 4.76 -11.49 -16.99
C PHE A 136 3.60 -12.21 -16.28
N LEU A 137 3.36 -13.47 -16.64
CA LEU A 137 2.51 -14.38 -15.88
C LEU A 137 3.36 -15.11 -14.87
N ALA A 138 2.90 -15.21 -13.63
CA ALA A 138 3.64 -15.83 -12.56
C ALA A 138 2.76 -16.65 -11.62
N GLU A 139 3.29 -17.79 -11.19
CA GLU A 139 2.75 -18.58 -10.10
C GLU A 139 3.14 -17.95 -8.76
N VAL A 140 2.18 -17.83 -7.85
CA VAL A 140 2.43 -17.45 -6.46
C VAL A 140 2.85 -18.70 -5.69
N VAL A 141 4.14 -18.79 -5.40
CA VAL A 141 4.75 -19.96 -4.74
C VAL A 141 4.88 -19.80 -3.23
N GLY A 142 4.64 -18.59 -2.71
CA GLY A 142 4.69 -18.28 -1.29
C GLY A 142 3.92 -17.01 -0.95
N VAL A 143 3.36 -16.97 0.26
CA VAL A 143 2.73 -15.78 0.82
C VAL A 143 3.22 -15.62 2.25
N SER A 144 3.78 -14.46 2.55
CA SER A 144 4.03 -14.02 3.93
C SER A 144 3.16 -12.81 4.25
N VAL A 145 2.79 -12.68 5.52
CA VAL A 145 1.94 -11.61 6.02
C VAL A 145 2.55 -11.02 7.27
N ASN A 146 2.30 -9.73 7.49
CA ASN A 146 2.75 -9.05 8.69
C ASN A 146 1.90 -9.48 9.90
N GLU A 147 2.55 -10.04 10.91
CA GLU A 147 1.91 -10.59 12.11
C GLU A 147 1.09 -9.58 12.90
N ASN A 148 1.38 -8.28 12.77
CA ASN A 148 0.63 -7.20 13.43
C ASN A 148 -0.83 -7.12 12.99
N PHE A 149 -1.19 -7.76 11.88
CA PHE A 149 -2.57 -7.81 11.38
C PHE A 149 -3.21 -9.18 11.54
N MET A 150 -2.66 -10.04 12.39
CA MET A 150 -3.29 -11.31 12.78
C MET A 150 -4.20 -11.07 13.98
N ASP A 151 -5.40 -11.66 13.97
CA ASP A 151 -6.24 -11.72 15.16
C ASP A 151 -5.85 -12.87 16.09
N GLU A 152 -6.42 -12.88 17.30
CA GLU A 152 -6.21 -13.92 18.31
C GLU A 152 -6.58 -15.34 17.86
N ASN A 153 -7.37 -15.46 16.78
CA ASN A 153 -7.80 -16.73 16.22
C ASN A 153 -6.92 -17.18 15.03
N GLY A 154 -5.81 -16.47 14.78
CA GLY A 154 -4.90 -16.77 13.68
C GLY A 154 -5.43 -16.36 12.31
N LYS A 155 -6.42 -15.48 12.24
CA LYS A 155 -6.93 -14.96 10.96
C LYS A 155 -6.26 -13.65 10.62
N PHE A 156 -5.78 -13.56 9.40
CA PHE A 156 -5.22 -12.33 8.84
C PHE A 156 -6.32 -11.31 8.50
N LEU A 157 -6.22 -10.12 9.09
CA LEU A 157 -7.14 -9.00 8.93
C LEU A 157 -6.71 -8.07 7.79
N LEU A 158 -6.62 -8.60 6.56
CA LEU A 158 -6.16 -7.84 5.38
C LEU A 158 -6.85 -6.47 5.21
N ASN A 159 -8.18 -6.40 5.41
CA ASN A 159 -8.94 -5.17 5.23
C ASN A 159 -8.66 -4.11 6.33
N SER A 160 -7.94 -4.45 7.39
CA SER A 160 -7.52 -3.53 8.45
C SER A 160 -6.12 -2.96 8.22
N THR A 161 -5.44 -3.35 7.14
CA THR A 161 -4.05 -2.95 6.84
C THR A 161 -3.94 -1.53 6.27
N GLY A 162 -5.06 -0.90 5.88
CA GLY A 162 -5.04 0.38 5.18
C GLY A 162 -4.52 0.25 3.74
N LEU A 163 -4.89 -0.83 3.03
CA LEU A 163 -4.54 -1.05 1.63
C LEU A 163 -4.92 0.16 0.78
N VAL A 164 -4.11 0.44 -0.25
CA VAL A 164 -4.41 1.48 -1.23
C VAL A 164 -4.67 0.91 -2.62
N ALA A 165 -5.46 1.64 -3.39
CA ALA A 165 -5.65 1.44 -4.81
C ALA A 165 -5.20 2.69 -5.57
N TYR A 166 -4.79 2.50 -6.82
CA TYR A 166 -4.48 3.60 -7.73
C TYR A 166 -5.64 3.82 -8.68
N SER A 167 -6.07 5.06 -8.82
CA SER A 167 -7.17 5.45 -9.68
C SER A 167 -6.80 6.75 -10.38
N HIS A 168 -6.59 6.66 -11.69
CA HIS A 168 -6.50 7.81 -12.59
C HIS A 168 -5.50 8.92 -12.16
N GLY A 169 -4.30 8.53 -11.72
CA GLY A 169 -3.26 9.50 -11.31
C GLY A 169 -3.12 9.67 -9.81
N GLU A 170 -3.99 9.06 -9.02
CA GLU A 170 -4.08 9.29 -7.57
C GLU A 170 -4.12 7.98 -6.80
N TYR A 171 -3.66 8.02 -5.54
CA TYR A 171 -3.73 6.91 -4.59
C TYR A 171 -4.89 7.11 -3.62
N PHE A 172 -5.68 6.06 -3.40
CA PHE A 172 -6.81 6.07 -2.48
C PHE A 172 -6.71 4.91 -1.50
N GLU A 173 -6.87 5.18 -0.22
CA GLU A 173 -7.05 4.13 0.79
C GLU A 173 -8.41 3.44 0.59
N LEU A 174 -8.43 2.11 0.74
CA LEU A 174 -9.69 1.35 0.71
C LEU A 174 -10.58 1.78 1.88
N GLY A 175 -11.83 2.10 1.55
CA GLY A 175 -12.78 2.67 2.51
C GLY A 175 -13.76 1.66 3.10
N LYS A 176 -14.98 2.16 3.35
CA LYS A 176 -16.07 1.43 4.00
C LYS A 176 -16.40 0.09 3.30
N LYS A 177 -16.42 -0.99 4.09
CA LYS A 177 -16.96 -2.29 3.65
C LYS A 177 -18.43 -2.17 3.25
N LEU A 178 -18.74 -2.61 2.04
CA LEU A 178 -20.12 -2.58 1.49
C LEU A 178 -20.86 -3.91 1.61
N GLY A 179 -20.14 -5.03 1.72
CA GLY A 179 -20.72 -6.36 1.82
C GLY A 179 -19.67 -7.44 2.05
N SER A 180 -20.12 -8.68 2.26
CA SER A 180 -19.27 -9.89 2.24
C SER A 180 -19.53 -10.67 0.95
N PHE A 181 -18.60 -11.52 0.51
CA PHE A 181 -18.89 -12.42 -0.61
C PHE A 181 -20.23 -13.15 -0.43
N GLY A 182 -21.05 -13.19 -1.49
CA GLY A 182 -22.38 -13.79 -1.48
C GLY A 182 -23.49 -13.03 -0.73
N TYR A 183 -23.24 -11.81 -0.22
CA TYR A 183 -24.26 -11.06 0.54
C TYR A 183 -25.54 -10.72 -0.25
N SER A 184 -25.46 -10.67 -1.58
CA SER A 184 -26.60 -10.43 -2.48
C SER A 184 -27.64 -11.55 -2.48
N VAL A 185 -27.24 -12.77 -2.11
CA VAL A 185 -28.11 -13.98 -2.11
C VAL A 185 -28.26 -14.60 -0.72
N LYS A 186 -27.64 -14.00 0.29
CA LYS A 186 -27.72 -14.47 1.67
C LYS A 186 -29.15 -14.27 2.18
N LYS A 187 -29.87 -15.37 2.42
CA LYS A 187 -31.21 -15.32 3.02
C LYS A 187 -31.13 -14.63 4.38
N THR A 188 -31.88 -13.54 4.56
CA THR A 188 -32.12 -12.98 5.89
C THR A 188 -32.94 -13.98 6.67
N GLY A 189 -32.40 -14.50 7.78
CA GLY A 189 -33.16 -15.41 8.66
C GLY A 189 -34.49 -14.76 9.05
N ASN A 190 -35.59 -15.51 8.92
CA ASN A 190 -36.92 -15.11 9.35
C ASN A 190 -36.87 -14.56 10.79
N GLY A 191 -37.51 -13.40 10.98
CA GLY A 191 -37.28 -12.52 12.11
C GLY A 191 -37.62 -13.10 13.49
N LYS A 192 -36.83 -12.68 14.48
CA LYS A 192 -37.37 -12.21 15.76
C LYS A 192 -37.11 -10.71 15.84
N LYS A 193 -38.18 -9.91 15.73
CA LYS A 193 -38.20 -8.56 16.27
C LYS A 193 -38.09 -8.70 17.79
N SER A 194 -36.95 -8.34 18.37
CA SER A 194 -36.91 -7.88 19.77
C SER A 194 -36.28 -6.50 19.74
N GLY A 195 -37.13 -5.49 19.91
CA GLY A 195 -36.70 -4.12 20.07
C GLY A 195 -35.79 -4.00 21.29
N SER A 196 -34.65 -3.39 21.11
CA SER A 196 -34.02 -2.59 22.15
C SER A 196 -33.61 -1.28 21.50
N ALA A 197 -34.27 -0.21 21.94
CA ALA A 197 -33.98 1.13 21.52
C ALA A 197 -32.55 1.47 21.95
N GLU A 198 -31.67 1.72 20.98
CA GLU A 198 -30.37 2.30 21.23
C GLU A 198 -30.59 3.75 21.65
N LYS A 199 -30.51 4.01 22.96
CA LYS A 199 -30.52 5.37 23.51
C LYS A 199 -29.26 6.08 23.03
N THR A 200 -29.43 6.98 22.08
CA THR A 200 -28.45 8.02 21.74
C THR A 200 -28.24 8.91 22.96
N ASN A 201 -27.10 8.76 23.64
CA ASN A 201 -26.69 9.67 24.69
C ASN A 201 -25.97 10.86 24.04
N ILE A 202 -26.75 11.82 23.50
CA ILE A 202 -26.26 13.16 23.18
C ILE A 202 -26.45 14.01 24.44
N GLY A 203 -25.37 14.12 25.22
CA GLY A 203 -25.27 15.01 26.36
C GLY A 203 -24.26 16.12 26.09
N SER A 204 -24.71 17.21 25.49
CA SER A 204 -23.99 18.48 25.41
C SER A 204 -24.03 19.22 26.76
N LYS A 205 -22.87 19.63 27.30
CA LYS A 205 -22.71 20.81 28.18
C LYS A 205 -21.36 21.43 27.82
N ARG A 206 -21.32 22.46 26.96
CA ARG A 206 -21.32 23.92 27.28
C ARG A 206 -20.37 24.31 28.42
N ASP A 207 -19.31 24.99 27.97
CA ASP A 207 -18.60 26.14 28.53
C ASP A 207 -18.77 26.48 30.02
N ASN A 208 -17.62 26.64 30.68
CA ASN A 208 -17.45 27.78 31.57
C ASN A 208 -15.98 28.23 31.61
N GLN A 209 -15.64 29.26 30.81
CA GLN A 209 -14.55 30.16 31.14
C GLN A 209 -15.01 31.10 32.27
N LYS A 210 -14.23 31.23 33.33
CA LYS A 210 -14.08 32.51 34.05
C LYS A 210 -12.63 32.73 34.49
N HIS A 211 -12.05 33.83 33.98
CA HIS A 211 -11.00 34.67 34.59
C HIS A 211 -11.28 34.93 36.09
N ALA A 212 -10.37 35.29 36.99
CA ALA A 212 -9.11 36.04 36.94
C ALA A 212 -8.31 35.63 38.23
N SER A 213 -7.02 35.86 38.41
CA SER A 213 -6.39 37.18 38.44
C SER A 213 -4.89 37.04 38.70
N VAL A 214 -4.11 37.76 37.90
CA VAL A 214 -2.74 38.16 38.20
C VAL A 214 -2.83 39.43 39.05
N LYS A 215 -2.12 39.46 40.19
CA LYS A 215 -1.71 40.71 40.85
C LYS A 215 -0.19 40.74 40.88
N GLY A 216 0.37 41.79 40.28
CA GLY A 216 1.80 42.05 40.21
C GLY A 216 2.30 42.93 41.36
N THR A 217 3.39 43.66 41.05
CA THR A 217 4.25 44.54 41.88
C THR A 217 5.43 43.80 42.55
N GLY A 218 6.70 44.23 42.47
CA GLY A 218 7.34 45.42 41.90
C GLY A 218 8.86 45.14 41.75
N ALA A 219 9.50 45.65 40.69
CA ALA A 219 10.34 46.86 40.71
C ALA A 219 11.76 46.70 41.27
N LYS A 220 12.78 46.75 40.38
CA LYS A 220 13.90 47.73 40.32
C LYS A 220 15.23 47.11 39.85
N ARG A 221 15.83 47.78 38.85
CA ARG A 221 17.25 48.22 38.67
C ARG A 221 18.34 47.14 38.85
N SER A 222 19.46 47.07 38.12
CA SER A 222 20.28 47.96 37.29
C SER A 222 21.45 47.08 36.81
N GLY A 223 21.87 47.11 35.55
CA GLY A 223 23.09 47.83 35.18
C GLY A 223 24.25 46.89 34.74
N GLY A 224 25.06 47.36 33.78
CA GLY A 224 26.40 46.84 33.47
C GLY A 224 26.44 45.68 32.44
N ASN A 225 26.66 45.90 31.14
CA ASN A 225 27.93 46.24 30.48
C ASN A 225 29.06 45.20 30.70
N ARG A 226 29.42 44.40 29.66
CA ARG A 226 30.74 44.42 29.00
C ARG A 226 31.07 43.12 28.23
N ARG A 227 31.56 43.34 26.98
CA ARG A 227 32.72 42.72 26.29
C ARG A 227 32.64 41.22 25.92
N LYS A 228 32.67 40.88 24.63
CA LYS A 228 33.79 40.79 23.66
C LYS A 228 34.62 39.49 23.79
N SER A 229 34.96 38.95 22.61
CA SER A 229 35.96 37.92 22.26
C SER A 229 35.67 36.51 22.78
N LYS A 230 35.83 35.43 22.02
CA LYS A 230 36.51 35.17 20.74
C LYS A 230 35.81 33.99 20.08
#